data_AF-A0A2R6AAJ7-F1
#
_entry.id   AF-A0A2R6AAJ7-F1
#
_cell.length_a   1.000
_cell.length_b   1.000
_cell.length_c   1.000
_cell.angle_alpha   90.00
_cell.angle_beta   90.00
_cell.angle_gamma   90.00
#
_symmetry.space_group_name_H-M   'P 1'
#
loop_
_entity.id
_entity.type
_entity.pdbx_description
1 polymer ?
#
loop_
_entity_poly.entity_id
_entity_poly.type
_entity_poly.pdbx_seq_one_letter_code
_entity_poly.pdbx_strand_id
1 'polypeptide(L)' 'MRGGEEVRGTSTTTTGYIEIQDYMTNPSGGYFNPKEPFGTSSTLIIPILPGTIGVYFGNNNLFNGATATITVTYYY' A
#
# COMPACT_ATOMS: atom_id res chain seq x y z
N MET A 1 13.84 14.68 7.82
CA MET A 1 14.09 13.22 7.87
C MET A 1 12.95 12.57 7.09
N ARG A 2 13.24 11.70 6.11
CA ARG A 2 12.18 10.98 5.37
C ARG A 2 11.72 9.83 6.28
N GLY A 3 10.45 9.86 6.72
CA GLY A 3 9.83 8.73 7.40
C GLY A 3 9.65 7.55 6.46
N GLY A 4 9.36 6.37 6.99
CA GLY A 4 9.07 5.18 6.21
C GLY A 4 7.81 4.51 6.71
N GLU A 5 7.05 3.91 5.82
CA GLU A 5 5.95 3.02 6.19
C GLU A 5 6.29 1.58 5.85
N GLU A 6 5.95 0.70 6.79
CA GLU A 6 5.98 -0.73 6.57
C GLU A 6 4.54 -1.24 6.52
N VAL A 7 4.19 -1.82 5.38
CA VAL A 7 2.90 -2.48 5.15
C VAL A 7 3.14 -3.99 5.19
N ARG A 8 2.50 -4.68 6.14
CA ARG A 8 2.54 -6.14 6.25
C ARG A 8 1.14 -6.71 6.20
N GLY A 9 1.01 -7.94 5.71
CA GLY A 9 -0.23 -8.66 5.91
C GLY A 9 -0.38 -9.90 5.04
N THR A 10 -1.61 -10.41 5.02
CA THR A 10 -2.01 -11.63 4.32
C THR A 10 -3.28 -11.41 3.52
N SER A 11 -3.47 -12.24 2.50
CA SER A 11 -4.62 -12.18 1.60
C SER A 11 -5.02 -13.58 1.15
N THR A 12 -6.31 -13.77 0.86
CA THR A 12 -6.84 -15.03 0.33
C THR A 12 -6.64 -15.20 -1.18
N THR A 13 -6.04 -14.23 -1.88
CA THR A 13 -5.73 -14.28 -3.31
C THR A 13 -4.23 -14.18 -3.57
N THR A 14 -3.74 -14.86 -4.62
CA THR A 14 -2.36 -14.74 -5.10
C THR A 14 -2.16 -13.57 -6.05
N THR A 15 -3.25 -12.94 -6.54
CA THR A 15 -3.22 -11.86 -7.53
C THR A 15 -3.55 -10.49 -6.95
N GLY A 16 -3.54 -10.39 -5.62
CA GLY A 16 -3.77 -9.15 -4.89
C GLY A 16 -2.60 -8.18 -4.98
N TYR A 17 -2.88 -6.89 -4.86
CA TYR A 17 -1.91 -5.82 -4.83
C TYR A 17 -2.24 -4.79 -3.75
N ILE A 18 -1.22 -4.08 -3.28
CA ILE A 18 -1.36 -2.89 -2.46
C ILE A 18 -1.16 -1.67 -3.35
N GLU A 19 -2.06 -0.71 -3.21
CA GLU A 19 -1.96 0.61 -3.81
C GLU A 19 -1.75 1.62 -2.68
N ILE A 20 -0.67 2.39 -2.76
CA ILE A 20 -0.42 3.48 -1.80
C ILE A 20 -0.65 4.80 -2.52
N GLN A 21 -1.44 5.68 -1.94
CA GLN A 21 -1.67 7.03 -2.43
C GLN A 21 -1.04 8.01 -1.44
N ASP A 22 0.11 8.56 -1.81
CA ASP A 22 0.72 9.68 -1.09
C ASP A 22 0.17 10.99 -1.64
N TYR A 23 -0.60 11.71 -0.82
CA TYR A 23 -1.17 13.00 -1.17
C TYR A 23 -0.15 14.10 -0.87
N MET A 24 0.82 14.26 -1.78
CA MET A 24 1.82 15.32 -1.69
C MET A 24 1.15 16.70 -1.78
N THR A 25 0.90 17.33 -0.62
CA THR A 25 0.46 18.73 -0.55
C THR A 25 1.65 19.67 -0.76
N ASN A 26 2.08 19.83 -2.02
CA ASN A 26 2.96 20.90 -2.53
C ASN A 26 4.49 20.80 -2.17
N PRO A 27 5.41 21.26 -3.05
CA PRO A 27 5.22 21.96 -4.32
C PRO A 27 5.58 21.08 -5.53
N SER A 28 4.58 20.36 -6.01
CA SER A 28 4.48 19.64 -7.30
C SER A 28 3.67 18.38 -6.99
N GLY A 29 2.40 18.38 -7.38
CA GLY A 29 1.41 17.32 -7.12
C GLY A 29 1.76 15.97 -7.72
N GLY A 30 2.82 15.36 -7.21
CA GLY A 30 3.22 14.00 -7.51
C GLY A 30 2.30 13.06 -6.75
N TYR A 31 1.26 12.57 -7.42
CA TYR A 31 0.57 11.37 -6.97
C TYR A 31 1.54 10.20 -7.13
N PHE A 32 2.10 9.72 -6.02
CA PHE A 32 2.80 8.44 -6.03
C PHE A 32 1.77 7.36 -5.77
N ASN A 33 1.52 6.54 -6.80
CA ASN A 33 0.52 5.48 -6.80
C ASN A 33 1.14 4.15 -7.30
N PRO A 34 2.11 3.57 -6.56
CA PRO A 34 2.64 2.26 -6.90
C PRO A 34 1.60 1.19 -6.59
N LYS A 35 1.43 0.26 -7.52
CA LYS A 35 0.71 -0.99 -7.30
C LYS A 35 1.73 -2.09 -7.09
N GLU A 36 1.95 -2.45 -5.83
CA GLU A 36 2.92 -3.47 -5.45
C GLU A 36 2.22 -4.82 -5.30
N PRO A 37 2.75 -5.91 -5.91
CA PRO A 37 2.21 -7.24 -5.71
C PRO A 37 2.20 -7.62 -4.23
N PHE A 38 1.03 -8.07 -3.73
CA PHE A 38 0.85 -8.48 -2.35
C PHE A 38 0.72 -10.00 -2.20
N GLY A 39 0.09 -10.65 -3.19
CA GLY A 39 -0.12 -12.10 -3.17
C GLY A 39 -0.87 -12.55 -1.92
N THR A 40 -0.54 -13.74 -1.41
CA THR A 40 -1.16 -14.31 -0.21
C THR A 40 -0.53 -13.84 1.10
N SER A 41 0.72 -13.37 1.05
CA SER A 41 1.46 -12.82 2.18
C SER A 41 2.60 -11.97 1.66
N SER A 42 2.75 -10.75 2.15
CA SER A 42 3.92 -9.93 1.85
C SER A 42 4.27 -8.95 2.96
N THR A 43 5.49 -8.43 2.86
CA THR A 43 5.98 -7.30 3.65
C THR A 43 6.58 -6.32 2.66
N LEU A 44 6.04 -5.10 2.65
CA LEU A 44 6.43 -4.02 1.76
C LEU A 44 6.92 -2.87 2.63
N ILE A 45 8.09 -2.33 2.29
CA ILE A 45 8.65 -1.13 2.92
C ILE A 45 8.59 -0.04 1.87
N ILE A 46 7.78 0.98 2.11
CA ILE A 46 7.55 2.05 1.15
C ILE A 46 7.97 3.37 1.81
N PRO A 47 8.99 4.06 1.26
CA PRO A 47 9.38 5.36 1.77
C PRO A 47 8.29 6.37 1.42
N ILE A 48 7.74 7.03 2.43
CA ILE A 48 6.69 8.02 2.26
C ILE A 48 7.06 9.33 2.95
N LEU A 49 6.44 10.43 2.54
CA LEU A 49 6.61 11.68 3.26
C LEU A 49 5.64 11.77 4.44
N PRO A 50 5.98 12.52 5.50
CA PRO A 50 5.01 12.85 6.54
C PRO A 50 3.80 13.56 5.93
N GLY A 51 2.61 13.03 6.19
CA GLY A 51 1.38 13.54 5.61
C GLY A 51 0.23 12.55 5.70
N THR A 52 -0.83 12.81 4.94
CA THR A 52 -1.95 11.89 4.78
C THR A 52 -1.66 10.91 3.66
N ILE A 53 -1.72 9.62 3.97
CA ILE A 53 -1.56 8.53 3.02
C ILE A 53 -2.81 7.65 3.00
N GLY A 54 -3.16 7.16 1.81
CA GLY A 54 -4.20 6.15 1.62
C GLY A 54 -3.57 4.81 1.27
N VAL A 55 -3.89 3.75 2.00
CA VAL A 55 -3.47 2.38 1.68
C VAL A 55 -4.71 1.59 1.25
N TYR A 56 -4.64 1.01 0.05
CA TYR A 56 -5.74 0.26 -0.53
C TYR A 56 -5.28 -1.14 -0.92
N PHE A 57 -6.18 -2.11 -0.79
CA PHE A 57 -5.99 -3.46 -1.31
C PHE A 57 -6.85 -3.65 -2.56
N GLY A 58 -6.22 -4.11 -3.63
CA GLY A 58 -6.91 -4.49 -4.86
C GLY A 58 -6.74 -5.97 -5.18
N ASN A 59 -7.73 -6.54 -5.86
CA ASN A 59 -7.69 -7.91 -6.36
C ASN A 59 -7.93 -7.88 -7.88
N ASN A 60 -7.01 -8.44 -8.66
CA ASN A 60 -7.14 -8.50 -10.11
C ASN A 60 -8.09 -9.62 -10.58
N ASN A 61 -8.58 -10.47 -9.69
CA ASN A 61 -9.59 -11.46 -10.02
C ASN A 61 -10.99 -10.81 -10.08
N LEU A 62 -11.59 -10.77 -11.28
CA LEU A 62 -12.91 -10.17 -11.53
C LEU A 62 -14.09 -10.97 -10.96
N PHE A 63 -13.92 -12.29 -10.80
CA PHE A 63 -15.04 -13.19 -10.48
C PHE A 63 -15.01 -13.71 -9.04
N ASN A 64 -13.84 -13.76 -8.42
CA ASN A 64 -13.70 -14.23 -7.05
C ASN A 64 -13.19 -13.10 -6.15
N GLY A 65 -13.97 -12.78 -5.11
CA GLY A 65 -13.57 -11.83 -4.09
C GLY A 65 -12.34 -12.32 -3.30
N ALA A 66 -11.69 -11.40 -2.61
CA ALA A 66 -10.59 -11.73 -1.72
C ALA A 66 -10.70 -10.92 -0.43
N THR A 67 -10.28 -11.52 0.67
CA THR A 67 -10.11 -10.83 1.95
C THR A 67 -8.63 -10.63 2.19
N ALA A 68 -8.26 -9.45 2.68
CA ALA A 68 -6.89 -9.13 3.10
C ALA A 68 -6.89 -8.57 4.52
N THR A 69 -5.88 -8.94 5.29
CA THR A 69 -5.57 -8.33 6.60
C THR A 69 -4.28 -7.55 6.44
N ILE A 70 -4.32 -6.25 6.70
CA ILE A 70 -3.19 -5.34 6.49
C ILE A 70 -2.87 -4.64 7.80
N THR A 71 -1.59 -4.60 8.14
CA THR A 71 -1.01 -3.85 9.26
C THR A 71 -0.06 -2.80 8.67
N VAL A 72 -0.28 -1.54 9.01
CA VAL A 72 0.56 -0.43 8.59
C VAL A 72 1.30 0.09 9.82
N THR A 73 2.63 0.15 9.73
CA THR A 73 3.48 0.71 10.78
C THR A 73 4.19 1.94 10.23
N TYR A 74 4.02 3.08 10.90
CA TYR A 74 4.65 4.34 10.55
C TYR A 74 5.89 4.58 11.41
N TYR A 75 7.02 4.91 10.79
CA TYR A 75 8.29 5.25 11.45
C TYR A 75 8.65 6.73 11.24
N TYR A 76 8.91 7.44 12.34
CA TYR A 76 9.26 8.87 12.40
C TYR A 76 10.77 9.13 12.52
#